data_AF-A6HC39-F1
#
_entry.id   AF-A6HC39-F1
#
_cell.length_a   1.000
_cell.length_b   1.000
_cell.length_c   1.000
_cell.angle_alpha   90.00
_cell.angle_beta   90.00
_cell.angle_gamma   90.00
#
_symmetry.space_group_name_H-M   'P 1'
#
loop_
_entity.id
_entity.type
_entity.pdbx_description
1 polymer ?
#
loop_
_entity_poly.entity_id
_entity_poly.type
_entity_poly.pdbx_seq_one_letter_code
_entity_poly.pdbx_strand_id
1 'polypeptide(L)'
;MSPDVPLLNDYKQDFLLKRFPQTVLGGPRLKLGYCAPPYVYVSQIVLFLMPWALGGTGTLLYQLDILRDYTAAALSGGLMVFTAAVIQLISVYAKSKSVVVKRMITRNILAEEDQHEFTSCAGAETVKFLIPGKKYVANTVFHSVLAGLVCGLGTWYLLPNRVTLLYGSPGATAVLFVFGWITLCIGEYSLIVNTAAETATFQTQDTYEITPLMRPLYIFFFVSVDLAYR
;
A
#
# COMPACT_ATOMS: atom_id res chain seq x y z
N MET A 1 38.69 10.91 27.71
CA MET A 1 37.89 9.84 27.08
C MET A 1 36.44 10.22 27.27
N SER A 2 35.75 10.64 26.20
CA SER A 2 34.32 10.95 26.30
C SER A 2 33.60 9.65 26.63
N PRO A 3 32.73 9.61 27.66
CA PRO A 3 32.07 8.37 28.06
C PRO A 3 31.28 7.84 26.87
N ASP A 4 31.30 6.51 26.70
CA ASP A 4 30.66 5.76 25.62
C ASP A 4 29.19 6.15 25.50
N VAL A 5 28.90 7.18 24.69
CA VAL A 5 27.53 7.54 24.33
C VAL A 5 27.05 6.41 23.42
N PRO A 6 26.08 5.59 23.85
CA PRO A 6 25.62 4.49 23.02
C PRO A 6 25.09 5.06 21.71
N LEU A 7 25.56 4.49 20.59
CA LEU A 7 25.20 4.91 19.24
C LEU A 7 23.67 4.99 19.05
N LEU A 8 22.95 4.10 19.74
CA LEU A 8 21.51 4.18 19.96
C LEU A 8 21.20 4.49 21.43
N ASN A 9 20.58 5.65 21.66
CA ASN A 9 19.86 5.94 22.89
C ASN A 9 18.47 5.27 22.83
N ASP A 10 17.84 4.96 23.97
CA ASP A 10 16.53 4.29 24.06
C ASP A 10 15.47 5.00 23.20
N TYR A 11 15.50 6.34 23.21
CA TYR A 11 14.67 7.19 22.35
C TYR A 11 14.89 6.93 20.85
N LYS A 12 16.15 6.79 20.40
CA LYS A 12 16.49 6.51 18.99
C LYS A 12 16.10 5.09 18.61
N GLN A 13 16.23 4.14 19.53
CA GLN A 13 15.83 2.75 19.30
C GLN A 13 14.32 2.64 19.10
N ASP A 14 13.53 3.32 19.92
CA ASP A 14 12.08 3.30 19.77
C ASP A 14 11.62 3.96 18.46
N PHE A 15 12.29 5.02 18.05
CA PHE A 15 12.07 5.65 16.74
C PHE A 15 12.41 4.71 15.58
N LEU A 16 13.54 4.00 15.65
CA LEU A 16 13.94 3.02 14.65
C LEU A 16 12.98 1.84 14.59
N LEU A 17 12.53 1.31 15.72
CA LEU A 17 11.55 0.23 15.78
C LEU A 17 10.18 0.61 15.21
N LYS A 18 9.80 1.89 15.29
CA LYS A 18 8.58 2.41 14.65
C LYS A 18 8.74 2.53 13.14
N ARG A 19 9.90 3.01 12.66
CA ARG A 19 10.13 3.31 11.24
C ARG A 19 10.62 2.12 10.41
N PHE A 20 11.39 1.20 10.98
CA PHE A 20 11.94 0.05 10.25
C PHE A 20 10.87 -0.79 9.52
N PRO A 21 9.81 -1.29 10.19
CA PRO A 21 8.77 -2.04 9.50
C PRO A 21 8.03 -1.20 8.45
N GLN A 22 7.87 0.09 8.71
CA GLN A 22 7.24 1.03 7.79
C GLN A 22 8.06 1.21 6.51
N THR A 23 9.40 1.28 6.63
CA THR A 23 10.32 1.39 5.50
C THR A 23 10.37 0.09 4.70
N VAL A 24 10.48 -1.06 5.38
CA VAL A 24 10.58 -2.38 4.73
C VAL A 24 9.30 -2.74 3.99
N LEU A 25 8.13 -2.53 4.61
CA LEU A 25 6.82 -2.80 3.98
C LEU A 25 6.31 -1.63 3.14
N GLY A 26 7.09 -0.55 3.05
CA GLY A 26 6.80 0.61 2.20
C GLY A 26 5.57 1.44 2.58
N GLY A 27 5.08 1.36 3.82
CA GLY A 27 3.94 2.16 4.23
C GLY A 27 3.25 1.78 5.54
N PRO A 28 2.91 0.50 5.80
CA PRO A 28 2.16 0.08 6.99
C PRO A 28 2.84 0.49 8.31
N ARG A 29 2.08 1.06 9.24
CA ARG A 29 2.57 1.56 10.53
C ARG A 29 2.27 0.55 11.64
N LEU A 30 3.07 -0.50 11.71
CA LEU A 30 2.87 -1.65 12.62
C LEU A 30 3.20 -1.37 14.10
N LYS A 31 3.89 -0.27 14.40
CA LYS A 31 4.12 0.20 15.79
C LYS A 31 3.78 1.68 15.86
N LEU A 32 2.57 2.00 16.32
CA LEU A 32 2.19 3.38 16.62
C LEU A 32 2.72 3.73 18.00
N GLY A 33 3.30 4.93 18.16
CA GLY A 33 3.95 5.34 19.41
C GLY A 33 3.03 5.55 20.61
N TYR A 34 1.76 5.21 20.48
CA TYR A 34 0.68 5.32 21.45
C TYR A 34 -0.23 4.08 21.33
N CYS A 35 -1.08 3.83 22.33
CA CYS A 35 -2.01 2.69 22.34
C CYS A 35 -3.12 2.84 21.29
N ALA A 36 -2.78 2.61 20.01
CA ALA A 36 -3.75 2.55 18.94
C ALA A 36 -4.63 1.28 19.10
N PRO A 37 -5.95 1.37 18.88
CA PRO A 37 -6.82 0.22 18.96
C PRO A 37 -6.43 -0.90 17.99
N PRO A 38 -6.61 -2.18 18.36
CA PRO A 38 -6.16 -3.32 17.56
C PRO A 38 -6.76 -3.36 16.14
N TYR A 39 -7.96 -2.83 15.95
CA TYR A 39 -8.62 -2.79 14.64
C TYR A 39 -7.87 -1.95 13.58
N VAL A 40 -7.09 -0.96 14.00
CA VAL A 40 -6.30 -0.13 13.06
C VAL A 40 -5.20 -0.95 12.40
N TYR A 41 -4.51 -1.78 13.18
CA TYR A 41 -3.45 -2.66 12.67
C TYR A 41 -4.02 -3.74 11.76
N VAL A 42 -5.15 -4.34 12.14
CA VAL A 42 -5.85 -5.33 11.30
C VAL A 42 -6.24 -4.69 9.97
N SER A 43 -6.79 -3.48 9.99
CA SER A 43 -7.21 -2.79 8.76
C SER A 43 -6.02 -2.47 7.84
N GLN A 44 -4.86 -2.09 8.39
CA GLN A 44 -3.63 -1.89 7.62
C GLN A 44 -3.15 -3.18 6.96
N ILE A 45 -3.15 -4.29 7.69
CA ILE A 45 -2.75 -5.60 7.17
C ILE A 45 -3.71 -6.03 6.05
N VAL A 46 -5.02 -5.86 6.25
CA VAL A 46 -6.03 -6.18 5.24
C VAL A 46 -5.81 -5.36 3.97
N LEU A 47 -5.62 -4.03 4.09
CA LEU A 47 -5.34 -3.17 2.93
C LEU A 47 -4.02 -3.53 2.24
N PHE A 48 -3.00 -3.96 2.98
CA PHE A 48 -1.72 -4.36 2.42
C PHE A 48 -1.80 -5.69 1.67
N LEU A 49 -2.54 -6.68 2.17
CA LEU A 49 -2.66 -8.01 1.56
C LEU A 49 -3.74 -8.10 0.48
N MET A 50 -4.57 -7.07 0.36
CA MET A 50 -5.67 -7.04 -0.59
C MET A 50 -5.26 -7.22 -2.06
N PRO A 51 -4.18 -6.61 -2.59
CA PRO A 51 -3.70 -6.88 -3.95
C PRO A 51 -3.33 -8.36 -4.15
N TRP A 52 -2.72 -8.99 -3.14
CA TRP A 52 -2.40 -10.42 -3.17
C TRP A 52 -3.68 -11.27 -3.15
N ALA A 53 -4.69 -10.93 -2.34
CA ALA A 53 -5.94 -11.68 -2.33
C ALA A 53 -6.67 -11.62 -3.69
N LEU A 54 -6.77 -10.43 -4.30
CA LEU A 54 -7.43 -10.24 -5.59
C LEU A 54 -6.63 -10.86 -6.74
N GLY A 55 -5.33 -10.61 -6.77
CA GLY A 55 -4.42 -11.19 -7.75
C GLY A 55 -4.28 -12.71 -7.64
N GLY A 56 -4.19 -13.21 -6.41
CA GLY A 56 -4.15 -14.63 -6.09
C GLY A 56 -5.43 -15.36 -6.48
N THR A 57 -6.60 -14.70 -6.40
CA THR A 57 -7.85 -15.26 -6.95
C THR A 57 -7.74 -15.47 -8.46
N GLY A 58 -7.20 -14.48 -9.19
CA GLY A 58 -6.92 -14.62 -10.63
C GLY A 58 -5.94 -15.75 -10.92
N THR A 59 -4.83 -15.81 -10.18
CA THR A 59 -3.84 -16.89 -10.31
C THR A 59 -4.43 -18.28 -10.04
N LEU A 60 -5.26 -18.41 -9.02
CA LEU A 60 -5.88 -19.68 -8.64
C LEU A 60 -6.88 -20.15 -9.71
N LEU A 61 -7.71 -19.26 -10.25
CA LEU A 61 -8.63 -19.58 -11.34
C LEU A 61 -7.91 -19.99 -12.63
N TYR A 62 -6.73 -19.41 -12.88
CA TYR A 62 -5.85 -19.86 -13.96
C TYR A 62 -5.28 -21.27 -13.70
N GLN A 63 -4.81 -21.54 -12.48
CA GLN A 63 -4.26 -22.85 -12.10
C GLN A 63 -5.31 -23.98 -12.12
N LEU A 64 -6.59 -23.64 -11.95
CA LEU A 64 -7.70 -24.59 -12.09
C LEU A 64 -8.18 -24.77 -13.54
N ASP A 65 -7.48 -24.21 -14.53
CA ASP A 65 -7.85 -24.21 -15.96
C ASP A 65 -9.25 -23.63 -16.24
N ILE A 66 -9.79 -22.81 -15.33
CA ILE A 66 -11.10 -22.15 -15.49
C ILE A 66 -10.95 -20.92 -16.40
N LEU A 67 -9.84 -20.18 -16.25
CA LEU A 67 -9.55 -18.96 -16.98
C LEU A 67 -8.23 -19.08 -17.76
N ARG A 68 -8.19 -18.46 -18.94
CA ARG A 68 -6.94 -18.23 -19.67
C ARG A 68 -6.09 -17.19 -18.95
N ASP A 69 -4.80 -17.14 -19.26
CA ASP A 69 -3.83 -16.22 -18.69
C ASP A 69 -4.24 -14.74 -18.82
N TYR A 70 -4.59 -14.28 -20.02
CA TYR A 70 -5.05 -12.90 -20.24
C TYR A 70 -6.34 -12.57 -19.48
N THR A 71 -7.26 -13.53 -19.40
CA THR A 71 -8.55 -13.33 -18.72
C THR A 71 -8.39 -13.30 -17.20
N ALA A 72 -7.46 -14.09 -16.65
CA ALA A 72 -7.13 -14.07 -15.23
C ALA A 72 -6.47 -12.74 -14.82
N ALA A 73 -5.58 -12.21 -15.65
CA ALA A 73 -4.96 -10.90 -15.47
C ALA A 73 -5.96 -9.74 -15.59
N ALA A 74 -6.88 -9.82 -16.56
CA ALA A 74 -7.95 -8.83 -16.71
C ALA A 74 -8.91 -8.85 -15.52
N LEU A 75 -9.24 -10.04 -14.99
CA LEU A 75 -10.09 -10.20 -13.82
C LEU A 75 -9.43 -9.61 -12.57
N SER A 76 -8.16 -9.95 -12.28
CA SER A 76 -7.47 -9.42 -11.09
C SER A 76 -7.29 -7.90 -11.17
N GLY A 77 -6.89 -7.38 -12.34
CA GLY A 77 -6.79 -5.94 -12.57
C GLY A 77 -8.14 -5.24 -12.42
N GLY A 78 -9.21 -5.80 -13.00
CA GLY A 78 -10.56 -5.24 -12.88
C GLY A 78 -11.09 -5.22 -11.44
N LEU A 79 -10.88 -6.30 -10.68
CA LEU A 79 -11.20 -6.36 -9.26
C LEU A 79 -10.41 -5.31 -8.47
N MET A 80 -9.13 -5.12 -8.80
CA MET A 80 -8.29 -4.11 -8.15
C MET A 80 -8.75 -2.68 -8.47
N VAL A 81 -9.10 -2.35 -9.71
CA VAL A 81 -9.68 -1.03 -10.06
C VAL A 81 -10.95 -0.78 -9.26
N PHE A 82 -11.87 -1.76 -9.24
CA PHE A 82 -13.15 -1.61 -8.56
C PHE A 82 -12.96 -1.34 -7.06
N THR A 83 -12.14 -2.16 -6.42
CA THR A 83 -11.90 -2.06 -4.98
C THR A 83 -11.09 -0.82 -4.61
N ALA A 84 -10.08 -0.44 -5.39
CA ALA A 84 -9.37 0.82 -5.22
C ALA A 84 -10.33 2.02 -5.35
N ALA A 85 -11.23 2.01 -6.34
CA ALA A 85 -12.24 3.05 -6.51
C ALA A 85 -13.19 3.13 -5.31
N VAL A 86 -13.66 2.00 -4.78
CA VAL A 86 -14.50 1.95 -3.57
C VAL A 86 -13.76 2.55 -2.37
N ILE A 87 -12.50 2.15 -2.14
CA ILE A 87 -11.68 2.66 -1.03
C ILE A 87 -11.49 4.17 -1.14
N GLN A 88 -11.17 4.65 -2.34
CA GLN A 88 -10.99 6.07 -2.60
C GLN A 88 -12.30 6.87 -2.43
N LEU A 89 -13.44 6.33 -2.87
CA LEU A 89 -14.76 6.95 -2.67
C LEU A 89 -15.11 7.06 -1.18
N ILE A 90 -14.81 6.02 -0.39
CA ILE A 90 -14.97 6.03 1.07
C ILE A 90 -14.08 7.13 1.68
N SER A 91 -12.84 7.28 1.22
CA SER A 91 -11.94 8.33 1.69
C SER A 91 -12.46 9.74 1.36
N VAL A 92 -12.96 9.97 0.14
CA VAL A 92 -13.57 11.25 -0.27
C VAL A 92 -14.82 11.56 0.58
N TYR A 93 -15.66 10.56 0.83
CA TYR A 93 -16.85 10.69 1.66
C TYR A 93 -16.51 10.97 3.15
N ALA A 94 -15.49 10.29 3.69
CA ALA A 94 -15.00 10.55 5.03
C ALA A 94 -14.41 11.96 5.14
N LYS A 95 -13.71 12.45 4.10
CA LYS A 95 -13.17 13.80 4.04
C LYS A 95 -14.26 14.86 4.11
N SER A 96 -15.34 14.71 3.33
CA SER A 96 -16.46 15.67 3.34
C SER A 96 -17.14 15.75 4.72
N LYS A 97 -17.29 14.62 5.42
CA LYS A 97 -17.80 14.59 6.80
C LYS A 97 -16.80 15.13 7.82
N SER A 98 -15.51 14.82 7.69
CA SER A 98 -14.47 15.26 8.63
C SER A 98 -14.18 16.76 8.56
N VAL A 99 -14.31 17.41 7.39
CA VAL A 99 -14.14 18.88 7.28
C VAL A 99 -15.21 19.59 8.12
N VAL A 100 -16.42 19.05 8.18
CA VAL A 100 -17.50 19.55 9.04
C VAL A 100 -17.15 19.34 10.53
N VAL A 101 -16.61 18.18 10.89
CA VAL A 101 -16.25 17.83 12.29
C VAL A 101 -14.99 18.55 12.79
N LYS A 102 -13.93 18.66 11.97
CA LYS A 102 -12.69 19.37 12.33
C LYS A 102 -12.95 20.86 12.56
N ARG A 103 -13.88 21.48 11.82
CA ARG A 103 -14.33 22.85 12.08
C ARG A 103 -14.95 23.02 13.49
N MET A 104 -15.47 21.95 14.09
CA MET A 104 -15.94 21.94 15.49
C MET A 104 -14.84 21.62 16.52
N ILE A 105 -13.87 20.74 16.19
CA ILE A 105 -12.86 20.21 17.13
C ILE A 105 -11.56 21.06 17.21
N THR A 106 -11.29 21.95 16.23
CA THR A 106 -10.06 22.80 16.19
C THR A 106 -10.00 23.89 17.29
N ARG A 107 -10.53 23.63 18.48
CA ARG A 107 -10.34 24.41 19.70
C ARG A 107 -9.24 23.87 20.62
N ASN A 108 -8.70 22.67 20.36
CA ASN A 108 -7.66 22.09 21.22
C ASN A 108 -6.29 22.11 20.52
N ILE A 109 -5.51 23.15 20.80
CA ILE A 109 -4.27 23.54 20.10
C ILE A 109 -3.01 22.89 20.75
N LEU A 110 -3.21 22.05 21.78
CA LEU A 110 -2.13 21.47 22.60
C LEU A 110 -1.95 19.95 22.44
N ALA A 111 -2.73 19.28 21.61
CA ALA A 111 -2.52 17.86 21.33
C ALA A 111 -1.31 17.70 20.39
N GLU A 112 -0.30 16.94 20.83
CA GLU A 112 0.86 16.56 20.01
C GLU A 112 0.39 16.04 18.63
N GLU A 113 1.06 16.50 17.57
CA GLU A 113 0.69 16.26 16.16
C GLU A 113 0.56 14.77 15.76
N ASP A 114 0.99 13.84 16.60
CA ASP A 114 0.95 12.39 16.40
C ASP A 114 -0.13 11.65 17.20
N GLN A 115 -0.91 12.32 18.07
CA GLN A 115 -1.99 11.66 18.82
C GLN A 115 -3.31 11.76 18.04
N HIS A 116 -3.81 10.62 17.56
CA HIS A 116 -5.15 10.53 16.98
C HIS A 116 -6.08 9.80 17.92
N GLU A 117 -7.14 10.48 18.36
CA GLU A 117 -8.22 9.85 19.10
C GLU A 117 -9.11 9.07 18.13
N PHE A 118 -8.98 7.75 18.14
CA PHE A 118 -9.80 6.87 17.32
C PHE A 118 -11.14 6.60 18.01
N THR A 119 -12.22 7.17 17.48
CA THR A 119 -13.57 7.04 18.05
C THR A 119 -14.30 5.76 17.65
N SER A 120 -13.98 5.17 16.48
CA SER A 120 -14.62 3.93 15.98
C SER A 120 -13.84 3.32 14.80
N CYS A 121 -14.07 2.03 14.54
CA CYS A 121 -13.47 1.27 13.42
C CYS A 121 -13.72 1.92 12.04
N ALA A 122 -14.91 2.50 11.84
CA ALA A 122 -15.28 3.23 10.61
C ALA A 122 -15.43 4.74 10.84
N GLY A 123 -14.87 5.26 11.93
CA GLY A 123 -14.85 6.70 12.21
C GLY A 123 -14.12 7.47 11.11
N ALA A 124 -14.59 8.67 10.79
CA ALA A 124 -13.97 9.50 9.75
C ALA A 124 -12.48 9.77 10.02
N GLU A 125 -12.08 9.84 11.29
CA GLU A 125 -10.69 9.99 11.71
C GLU A 125 -9.85 8.72 11.43
N THR A 126 -10.40 7.52 11.70
CA THR A 126 -9.76 6.24 11.39
C THR A 126 -9.59 6.05 9.88
N VAL A 127 -10.62 6.37 9.10
CA VAL A 127 -10.57 6.29 7.62
C VAL A 127 -9.53 7.26 7.06
N LYS A 128 -9.47 8.49 7.60
CA LYS A 128 -8.49 9.49 7.17
C LYS A 128 -7.06 9.14 7.55
N PHE A 129 -6.86 8.53 8.72
CA PHE A 129 -5.57 8.02 9.15
C PHE A 129 -5.10 6.86 8.27
N LEU A 130 -6.02 5.94 7.96
CA LEU A 130 -5.73 4.75 7.19
C LEU A 130 -5.56 5.03 5.69
N ILE A 131 -6.38 5.93 5.13
CA ILE A 131 -6.36 6.33 3.72
C ILE A 131 -6.43 7.87 3.68
N PRO A 132 -5.28 8.57 3.80
CA PRO A 132 -5.24 10.01 3.61
C PRO A 132 -5.55 10.29 2.13
N GLY A 133 -6.82 10.57 1.85
CA GLY A 133 -7.32 10.69 0.48
C GLY A 133 -6.52 11.69 -0.36
N LYS A 134 -6.44 11.42 -1.66
CA LYS A 134 -5.66 12.23 -2.62
C LYS A 134 -6.19 13.66 -2.72
N LYS A 135 -5.30 14.61 -3.01
CA LYS A 135 -5.63 16.05 -3.10
C LYS A 135 -6.62 16.33 -4.24
N TYR A 136 -6.41 15.68 -5.39
CA TYR A 136 -7.20 15.89 -6.60
C TYR A 136 -8.02 14.65 -6.96
N VAL A 137 -9.29 14.85 -7.36
CA VAL A 137 -10.17 13.76 -7.83
C VAL A 137 -9.60 13.09 -9.09
N ALA A 138 -8.92 13.84 -9.96
CA ALA A 138 -8.24 13.29 -11.12
C ALA A 138 -7.13 12.30 -10.71
N ASN A 139 -6.34 12.63 -9.69
CA ASN A 139 -5.32 11.73 -9.14
C ASN A 139 -5.99 10.48 -8.53
N THR A 140 -7.12 10.63 -7.85
CA THR A 140 -7.88 9.50 -7.31
C THR A 140 -8.25 8.47 -8.39
N VAL A 141 -8.78 8.93 -9.52
CA VAL A 141 -9.13 8.07 -10.65
C VAL A 141 -7.87 7.46 -11.27
N PHE A 142 -6.84 8.29 -11.51
CA PHE A 142 -5.59 7.85 -12.11
C PHE A 142 -4.90 6.76 -11.27
N HIS A 143 -4.78 6.95 -9.95
CA HIS A 143 -4.19 5.97 -9.05
C HIS A 143 -4.98 4.66 -9.02
N SER A 144 -6.31 4.72 -9.09
CA SER A 144 -7.17 3.51 -9.10
C SER A 144 -6.99 2.71 -10.39
N VAL A 145 -6.88 3.39 -11.53
CA VAL A 145 -6.60 2.75 -12.83
C VAL A 145 -5.18 2.17 -12.85
N LEU A 146 -4.19 2.92 -12.38
CA LEU A 146 -2.80 2.47 -12.31
C LEU A 146 -2.64 1.25 -11.39
N ALA A 147 -3.35 1.23 -10.26
CA ALA A 147 -3.40 0.07 -9.36
C ALA A 147 -3.99 -1.16 -10.05
N GLY A 148 -5.05 -0.98 -10.83
CA GLY A 148 -5.58 -2.05 -11.68
C GLY A 148 -4.57 -2.61 -12.68
N LEU A 149 -3.86 -1.71 -13.37
CA LEU A 149 -2.86 -2.10 -14.37
C LEU A 149 -1.68 -2.85 -13.73
N VAL A 150 -1.15 -2.34 -12.62
CA VAL A 150 -0.01 -2.96 -11.92
C VAL A 150 -0.41 -4.33 -11.35
N CYS A 151 -1.59 -4.45 -10.73
CA CYS A 151 -2.10 -5.73 -10.24
C CYS A 151 -2.38 -6.73 -11.36
N GLY A 152 -3.01 -6.30 -12.46
CA GLY A 152 -3.31 -7.17 -13.62
C GLY A 152 -2.05 -7.68 -14.32
N LEU A 153 -1.13 -6.78 -14.67
CA LEU A 153 0.16 -7.13 -15.28
C LEU A 153 1.04 -7.94 -14.32
N GLY A 154 1.03 -7.59 -13.03
CA GLY A 154 1.72 -8.34 -11.98
C GLY A 154 1.18 -9.77 -11.84
N THR A 155 -0.14 -9.96 -11.93
CA THR A 155 -0.77 -11.28 -11.94
C THR A 155 -0.28 -12.10 -13.13
N TRP A 156 -0.23 -11.50 -14.32
CA TRP A 156 0.23 -12.16 -15.53
C TRP A 156 1.71 -12.55 -15.45
N TYR A 157 2.55 -11.64 -14.93
CA TYR A 157 3.98 -11.85 -14.73
C TYR A 157 4.28 -12.98 -13.73
N LEU A 158 3.55 -13.03 -12.61
CA LEU A 158 3.77 -13.98 -11.52
C LEU A 158 3.02 -15.32 -11.68
N LEU A 159 2.43 -15.62 -12.85
CA LEU A 159 1.78 -16.91 -13.07
C LEU A 159 2.77 -18.07 -12.82
N PRO A 160 2.49 -19.01 -11.89
CA PRO A 160 3.44 -20.05 -11.51
C PRO A 160 3.95 -20.87 -12.70
N ASN A 161 3.07 -21.21 -13.66
CA ASN A 161 3.45 -21.98 -14.85
C ASN A 161 4.53 -21.26 -15.68
N ARG A 162 4.44 -19.93 -15.81
CA ARG A 162 5.42 -19.12 -16.56
C ARG A 162 6.73 -18.97 -15.79
N VAL A 163 6.66 -18.80 -14.47
CA VAL A 163 7.85 -18.69 -13.62
C VAL A 163 8.59 -20.04 -13.55
N THR A 164 7.87 -21.16 -13.42
CA THR A 164 8.47 -22.50 -13.44
C THR A 164 9.14 -22.81 -14.78
N LEU A 165 8.54 -22.39 -15.90
CA LEU A 165 9.15 -22.55 -17.23
C LEU A 165 10.50 -21.83 -17.33
N LEU A 166 10.65 -20.68 -16.66
CA LEU A 166 11.88 -19.88 -16.70
C LEU A 166 12.99 -20.43 -15.79
N TYR A 167 12.64 -20.83 -14.55
CA TYR A 167 13.63 -21.21 -13.54
C TYR A 167 13.82 -22.72 -13.38
N GLY A 168 12.99 -23.55 -14.01
CA GLY A 168 13.11 -25.01 -14.02
C GLY A 168 12.96 -25.70 -12.66
N SER A 169 12.64 -24.95 -11.60
CA SER A 169 12.55 -25.44 -10.22
C SER A 169 11.25 -24.96 -9.55
N PRO A 170 10.43 -25.89 -9.02
CA PRO A 170 9.24 -25.55 -8.24
C PRO A 170 9.57 -24.72 -6.98
N GLY A 171 10.71 -25.00 -6.33
CA GLY A 171 11.16 -24.28 -5.14
C GLY A 171 11.49 -22.82 -5.44
N ALA A 172 12.25 -22.57 -6.52
CA ALA A 172 12.55 -21.21 -6.97
C ALA A 172 11.27 -20.44 -7.36
N THR A 173 10.31 -21.13 -7.98
CA THR A 173 9.01 -20.54 -8.35
C THR A 173 8.24 -20.07 -7.12
N ALA A 174 8.14 -20.90 -6.07
CA ALA A 174 7.43 -20.53 -4.85
C ALA A 174 8.03 -19.31 -4.17
N VAL A 175 9.37 -19.24 -4.10
CA VAL A 175 10.09 -18.09 -3.52
C VAL A 175 9.83 -16.82 -4.32
N LEU A 176 9.97 -16.87 -5.65
CA LEU A 176 9.75 -15.72 -6.53
C LEU A 176 8.28 -15.27 -6.53
N PHE A 177 7.34 -16.21 -6.43
CA PHE A 177 5.92 -15.90 -6.30
C PHE A 177 5.64 -15.10 -5.03
N VAL A 178 6.12 -15.57 -3.87
CA VAL A 178 5.90 -14.89 -2.58
C VAL A 178 6.55 -13.51 -2.56
N PHE A 179 7.85 -13.41 -2.90
CA PHE A 179 8.54 -12.12 -2.88
C PHE A 179 8.05 -11.16 -3.97
N GLY A 180 7.64 -11.69 -5.12
CA GLY A 180 6.99 -10.92 -6.19
C GLY A 180 5.68 -10.30 -5.72
N TRP A 181 4.80 -11.08 -5.10
CA TRP A 181 3.54 -10.56 -4.55
C TRP A 181 3.75 -9.56 -3.42
N ILE A 182 4.73 -9.77 -2.54
CA ILE A 182 5.08 -8.79 -1.52
C ILE A 182 5.52 -7.47 -2.19
N THR A 183 6.33 -7.53 -3.24
CA THR A 183 6.78 -6.35 -3.99
C THR A 183 5.61 -5.62 -4.64
N LEU A 184 4.67 -6.35 -5.25
CA LEU A 184 3.43 -5.77 -5.79
C LEU A 184 2.59 -5.12 -4.69
N CYS A 185 2.41 -5.78 -3.55
CA CYS A 185 1.67 -5.21 -2.41
C CYS A 185 2.29 -3.90 -1.92
N ILE A 186 3.63 -3.81 -1.87
CA ILE A 186 4.34 -2.57 -1.50
C ILE A 186 4.05 -1.44 -2.51
N GLY A 187 4.08 -1.74 -3.81
CA GLY A 187 3.77 -0.76 -4.86
C GLY A 187 2.31 -0.31 -4.86
N GLU A 188 1.39 -1.23 -4.67
CA GLU A 188 -0.05 -0.99 -4.64
C GLU A 188 -0.51 -0.24 -3.39
N TYR A 189 0.08 -0.58 -2.24
CA TYR A 189 -0.21 0.11 -0.97
C TYR A 189 0.11 1.61 -1.06
N SER A 190 1.18 1.96 -1.78
CA SER A 190 1.55 3.35 -2.08
C SER A 190 0.47 4.09 -2.88
N LEU A 191 -0.18 3.42 -3.84
CA LEU A 191 -1.24 3.99 -4.67
C LEU A 191 -2.54 4.21 -3.89
N ILE A 192 -2.95 3.21 -3.09
CA ILE A 192 -4.24 3.22 -2.40
C ILE A 192 -4.19 4.06 -1.12
N VAL A 193 -3.19 3.82 -0.27
CA VAL A 193 -3.10 4.43 1.06
C VAL A 193 -2.22 5.67 0.99
N ASN A 194 -0.90 5.50 1.07
CA ASN A 194 0.11 6.52 0.87
C ASN A 194 1.50 5.89 1.02
N THR A 195 2.52 6.58 0.54
CA THR A 195 3.92 6.19 0.76
C THR A 195 4.35 6.48 2.19
N ALA A 196 5.24 5.62 2.72
CA ALA A 196 6.05 5.99 3.88
C ALA A 196 6.79 7.33 3.63
N ALA A 197 6.95 8.12 4.69
CA ALA A 197 7.76 9.34 4.61
C ALA A 197 9.23 8.96 4.44
N GLU A 198 9.79 9.23 3.26
CA GLU A 198 11.21 9.00 2.99
C GLU A 198 12.03 10.16 3.58
N THR A 199 13.19 9.84 4.16
CA THR A 199 14.01 10.82 4.89
C THR A 199 14.52 11.98 4.02
N ALA A 200 14.46 11.83 2.70
CA ALA A 200 14.93 12.80 1.72
C ALA A 200 13.80 13.56 0.99
N THR A 201 12.52 13.31 1.31
CA THR A 201 11.39 13.94 0.60
C THR A 201 10.51 14.77 1.54
N PHE A 202 10.37 16.06 1.21
CA PHE A 202 9.47 16.94 1.92
C PHE A 202 8.06 16.85 1.32
N GLN A 203 7.23 15.95 1.86
CA GLN A 203 5.92 15.59 1.31
C GLN A 203 4.95 16.77 1.15
N THR A 204 5.11 17.86 1.91
CA THR A 204 4.27 19.06 1.79
C THR A 204 4.54 19.86 0.51
N GLN A 205 5.74 19.73 -0.08
CA GLN A 205 6.08 20.30 -1.40
C GLN A 205 5.65 19.40 -2.57
N ASP A 206 5.23 18.15 -2.31
CA ASP A 206 4.68 17.26 -3.33
C ASP A 206 3.25 17.69 -3.69
N THR A 207 3.17 18.71 -4.54
CA THR A 207 1.90 19.30 -5.00
C THR A 207 1.13 18.31 -5.89
N TYR A 208 1.85 17.57 -6.71
CA TYR A 208 1.28 16.67 -7.73
C TYR A 208 1.16 15.21 -7.28
N GLU A 209 1.61 14.88 -6.07
CA GLU A 209 1.60 13.51 -5.52
C GLU A 209 2.44 12.56 -6.39
N ILE A 210 3.64 12.98 -6.80
CA ILE A 210 4.55 12.18 -7.63
C ILE A 210 5.17 11.04 -6.80
N THR A 211 5.44 11.27 -5.52
CA THR A 211 6.14 10.31 -4.66
C THR A 211 5.42 8.95 -4.61
N PRO A 212 4.08 8.89 -4.47
CA PRO A 212 3.33 7.64 -4.55
C PRO A 212 3.38 6.87 -5.86
N LEU A 213 3.77 7.50 -6.98
CA LEU A 213 3.86 6.83 -8.28
C LEU A 213 5.21 6.14 -8.50
N MET A 214 6.27 6.54 -7.79
CA MET A 214 7.62 6.08 -8.11
C MET A 214 7.77 4.55 -8.01
N ARG A 215 7.29 3.96 -6.89
CA ARG A 215 7.33 2.51 -6.65
C ARG A 215 6.56 1.70 -7.70
N PRO A 216 5.27 1.97 -7.98
CA PRO A 216 4.52 1.25 -9.00
C PRO A 216 5.07 1.50 -10.42
N LEU A 217 5.65 2.67 -10.72
CA LEU A 217 6.29 2.92 -12.01
C LEU A 217 7.52 2.02 -12.23
N TYR A 218 8.37 1.83 -11.20
CA TYR A 218 9.49 0.91 -11.30
C TYR A 218 9.04 -0.53 -11.57
N ILE A 219 8.03 -0.99 -10.82
CA ILE A 219 7.43 -2.32 -11.03
C ILE A 219 6.89 -2.44 -12.46
N PHE A 220 6.11 -1.45 -12.90
CA PHE A 220 5.52 -1.43 -14.23
C PHE A 220 6.59 -1.52 -15.33
N PHE A 221 7.69 -0.76 -15.19
CA PHE A 221 8.79 -0.80 -16.14
C PHE A 221 9.43 -2.19 -16.21
N PHE A 222 9.78 -2.80 -15.07
CA PHE A 222 10.38 -4.14 -15.05
C PHE A 222 9.45 -5.20 -15.63
N VAL A 223 8.16 -5.18 -15.26
CA VAL A 223 7.16 -6.12 -15.78
C VAL A 223 6.97 -5.92 -17.29
N SER A 224 6.94 -4.68 -17.77
CA SER A 224 6.78 -4.38 -19.20
C SER A 224 7.98 -4.83 -20.03
N VAL A 225 9.20 -4.63 -19.53
CA VAL A 225 10.43 -5.08 -20.21
C VAL A 225 10.48 -6.60 -20.27
N ASP A 226 10.15 -7.30 -19.19
CA ASP A 226 10.11 -8.76 -19.17
C ASP A 226 9.02 -9.31 -20.11
N LEU A 227 7.83 -8.70 -20.11
CA LEU A 227 6.74 -9.09 -21.02
C LEU A 227 7.07 -8.82 -22.49
N ALA A 228 7.79 -7.73 -22.82
CA ALA A 228 8.16 -7.39 -24.19
C ALA A 228 9.27 -8.29 -24.76
N TYR A 229 10.11 -8.86 -23.89
CA TYR A 229 11.17 -9.79 -24.29
C TYR A 229 10.64 -11.21 -24.58
N ARG A 230 9.46 -11.55 -24.04
CA ARG A 230 8.84 -12.88 -24.12
C ARG A 230 7.83 -13.00 -25.26
#